data_AF-A0A6A6QBQ7-F1
#
_entry.id   AF-A0A6A6QBQ7-F1
#
_cell.length_a   1.000
_cell.length_b   1.000
_cell.length_c   1.000
_cell.angle_alpha   90.00
_cell.angle_beta   90.00
_cell.angle_gamma   90.00
#
_symmetry.space_group_name_H-M   'P 1'
#
loop_
_entity.id
_entity.type
_entity.pdbx_description
1 polymer ?
#
loop_
_entity_poly.entity_id
_entity_poly.type
_entity_poly.pdbx_seq_one_letter_code
_entity_poly.pdbx_strand_id
1 'polypeptide(L)'
;MSSPWWNRKSASPSPSDGAEDSGKASRLSLRHRRSELPVPKGLQTGTRLKRFLSSKALRQEAPGVESDPSYNTIMPDTEHNFASIPAVDGPPDSPPVMAPQPAVKGHQLVARPRVDSSLQDYTFEKFPAEEDIPKTDNTPVRPDNASMRPKTRDATPPGNSTIELVKHIGSRVLGVIDDGDSAIFAQRTSTKKAVERIPARDAIAMGLGFQDASQEYWWNGLTPLIESLMIKAQYPDHLKYAYFGFIAKFILPSLGSHSGNQPAIPKITHDRCPLEPSLNISKSSLTVRFTIEPRGPFAGLPQDPFGQLQGRKLFDEILASSPLATNIDSILFNHFANECWVPKSTASALDIPRDRIPPQCQLAFDLHPTKPSISLKAYFIPRVKSLIHSTNAQNMAFDAIARCPSFDTLGPAFSILTAYMSSLPDSRKFTVQMIAVDCVHPSTARVKAYAKPGIGVPVSIAHICDMYTLGGRLCSKTTMEGLDVLRAILPLLLDAEDEDPDTLLTRPLNAHHHGGIVASYELMPGAPEPEVKIYVPVWAFVRNDRVVAENLTRVLRRFGWDTQAVWYAPEFEAMFEGTLGKAGRHCYVSFAWTEGRGAGLTVYYSPGVGVVE
;
A
#
# COMPACT_ATOMS: atom_id res chain seq x y z
N MET A 1 -36.01 38.30 -6.30
CA MET A 1 -37.11 38.24 -5.32
C MET A 1 -37.19 36.82 -4.76
N SER A 2 -37.49 36.70 -3.45
CA SER A 2 -38.02 35.51 -2.74
C SER A 2 -37.40 34.11 -2.94
N SER A 3 -36.68 33.64 -1.91
CA SER A 3 -36.48 32.22 -1.56
C SER A 3 -37.62 31.70 -0.65
N PRO A 4 -37.69 30.37 -0.41
CA PRO A 4 -37.93 29.80 0.93
C PRO A 4 -36.70 28.96 1.38
N TRP A 5 -36.06 29.17 2.54
CA TRP A 5 -36.45 28.74 3.91
C TRP A 5 -36.46 27.20 4.06
N TRP A 6 -35.78 26.57 5.04
CA TRP A 6 -35.88 26.83 6.49
C TRP A 6 -34.56 26.79 7.29
N ASN A 7 -34.63 27.33 8.51
CA ASN A 7 -33.53 27.45 9.47
C ASN A 7 -34.09 27.19 10.89
N ARG A 8 -33.39 26.45 11.76
CA ARG A 8 -33.64 26.50 13.22
C ARG A 8 -32.41 26.07 14.03
N LYS A 9 -31.91 27.02 14.84
CA LYS A 9 -30.92 26.78 15.89
C LYS A 9 -31.64 26.40 17.20
N SER A 10 -31.00 25.57 18.03
CA SER A 10 -31.30 25.44 19.45
C SER A 10 -30.11 25.99 20.27
N ALA A 11 -30.41 26.67 21.38
CA ALA A 11 -29.42 27.28 22.26
C ALA A 11 -29.22 26.44 23.53
N SER A 12 -28.01 26.49 24.09
CA SER A 12 -27.64 25.87 25.37
C SER A 12 -28.03 26.74 26.57
N PRO A 13 -28.20 26.13 27.76
CA PRO A 13 -27.98 26.81 29.03
C PRO A 13 -26.92 26.11 29.90
N SER A 14 -26.24 26.90 30.74
CA SER A 14 -25.28 26.45 31.77
C SER A 14 -25.98 26.32 33.15
N PRO A 15 -25.37 25.65 34.16
CA PRO A 15 -26.07 25.23 35.38
C PRO A 15 -25.85 26.15 36.61
N SER A 16 -26.74 26.06 37.60
CA SER A 16 -26.50 26.52 38.98
C SER A 16 -27.48 25.87 39.98
N ASP A 17 -26.92 25.14 40.96
CA ASP A 17 -27.30 24.90 42.36
C ASP A 17 -28.76 24.89 42.85
N GLY A 18 -29.09 23.87 43.66
CA GLY A 18 -30.30 23.80 44.50
C GLY A 18 -30.46 22.43 45.18
N ALA A 19 -30.63 22.39 46.51
CA ALA A 19 -30.49 21.18 47.34
C ALA A 19 -31.83 20.59 47.87
N GLU A 20 -31.79 19.30 48.26
CA GLU A 20 -32.73 18.56 49.16
C GLU A 20 -34.21 18.44 48.67
N ASP A 21 -35.05 17.45 49.03
CA ASP A 21 -35.02 16.41 50.09
C ASP A 21 -35.78 15.09 49.68
N SER A 22 -35.60 14.05 50.50
CA SER A 22 -36.33 12.78 50.73
C SER A 22 -37.58 12.33 49.91
N GLY A 23 -37.68 11.00 49.61
CA GLY A 23 -38.93 10.45 49.02
C GLY A 23 -39.04 8.97 48.57
N LYS A 24 -38.85 7.99 49.46
CA LYS A 24 -39.42 6.60 49.44
C LYS A 24 -39.73 5.86 48.10
N ALA A 25 -38.87 4.88 47.79
CA ALA A 25 -39.17 3.46 47.52
C ALA A 25 -40.41 2.99 46.70
N SER A 26 -40.15 2.17 45.66
CA SER A 26 -40.83 0.87 45.51
C SER A 26 -39.90 -0.18 44.86
N ARG A 27 -39.95 -1.42 45.36
CA ARG A 27 -39.15 -2.56 44.88
C ARG A 27 -39.96 -3.34 43.84
N LEU A 28 -39.28 -3.91 42.84
CA LEU A 28 -39.70 -5.19 42.26
C LEU A 28 -38.47 -6.02 41.90
N SER A 29 -38.36 -7.18 42.55
CA SER A 29 -37.23 -8.08 42.46
C SER A 29 -37.66 -9.41 41.88
N LEU A 30 -36.87 -9.99 40.98
CA LEU A 30 -36.95 -11.41 40.65
C LEU A 30 -35.55 -12.05 40.68
N ARG A 31 -35.39 -12.97 41.65
CA ARG A 31 -34.32 -13.97 41.72
C ARG A 31 -34.56 -14.98 40.57
N HIS A 32 -33.65 -15.81 40.07
CA HIS A 32 -32.58 -16.67 40.63
C HIS A 32 -31.73 -17.15 39.40
N ARG A 33 -30.63 -17.91 39.45
CA ARG A 33 -29.95 -18.77 40.45
C ARG A 33 -28.47 -18.91 40.02
N ARG A 34 -27.52 -19.00 40.95
CA ARG A 34 -26.22 -19.64 40.70
C ARG A 34 -26.36 -21.16 40.95
N SER A 35 -25.58 -21.96 40.24
CA SER A 35 -25.29 -23.35 40.59
C SER A 35 -23.82 -23.64 40.30
N GLU A 36 -23.15 -24.32 41.23
CA GLU A 36 -21.70 -24.52 41.23
C GLU A 36 -21.33 -25.94 40.79
N LEU A 37 -20.25 -26.07 40.02
CA LEU A 37 -19.32 -27.21 40.00
C LEU A 37 -19.85 -28.58 39.46
N PRO A 38 -18.99 -29.56 39.08
CA PRO A 38 -17.57 -29.72 39.46
C PRO A 38 -16.52 -29.92 38.36
N VAL A 39 -15.27 -29.76 38.80
CA VAL A 39 -14.01 -30.07 38.10
C VAL A 39 -13.59 -31.53 38.38
N PRO A 40 -13.06 -32.27 37.40
CA PRO A 40 -12.21 -33.44 37.65
C PRO A 40 -10.71 -33.09 37.48
N LYS A 41 -9.87 -33.51 38.42
CA LYS A 41 -8.40 -33.51 38.29
C LYS A 41 -7.86 -34.94 38.22
N GLY A 42 -7.14 -35.24 37.13
CA GLY A 42 -5.93 -36.07 37.14
C GLY A 42 -6.05 -37.60 37.14
N LEU A 43 -5.35 -38.23 36.18
CA LEU A 43 -4.40 -39.32 36.49
C LEU A 43 -3.24 -39.30 35.48
N GLN A 44 -2.18 -40.08 35.76
CA GLN A 44 -0.84 -39.92 35.20
C GLN A 44 -0.49 -40.85 34.02
N THR A 45 0.63 -40.53 33.35
CA THR A 45 1.59 -41.44 32.65
C THR A 45 1.15 -42.24 31.41
N GLY A 46 2.04 -42.28 30.40
CA GLY A 46 2.21 -43.50 29.58
C GLY A 46 2.15 -43.36 28.05
N THR A 47 3.29 -43.00 27.44
CA THR A 47 3.89 -43.57 26.22
C THR A 47 3.03 -44.16 25.07
N ARG A 48 3.38 -43.76 23.83
CA ARG A 48 3.03 -44.31 22.48
C ARG A 48 1.79 -43.72 21.78
N LEU A 49 2.04 -42.95 20.71
CA LEU A 49 1.99 -43.54 19.35
C LEU A 49 2.87 -42.75 18.36
N LYS A 50 3.59 -43.46 17.49
CA LYS A 50 4.30 -42.93 16.29
C LYS A 50 3.52 -43.36 15.04
N ARG A 51 3.73 -42.64 13.93
CA ARG A 51 3.29 -42.92 12.54
C ARG A 51 1.78 -42.82 12.29
N PHE A 52 1.36 -41.83 11.50
CA PHE A 52 1.14 -41.86 10.04
C PHE A 52 1.28 -40.38 9.60
N LEU A 53 1.80 -39.98 8.43
CA LEU A 53 1.59 -40.48 7.08
C LEU A 53 2.89 -40.47 6.26
N SER A 54 3.16 -41.54 5.52
CA SER A 54 4.03 -41.51 4.35
C SER A 54 3.66 -42.66 3.40
N SER A 55 3.12 -42.34 2.22
CA SER A 55 2.97 -43.31 1.13
C SER A 55 2.94 -42.58 -0.21
N LYS A 56 4.12 -42.51 -0.84
CA LYS A 56 4.23 -42.38 -2.30
C LYS A 56 3.91 -43.74 -2.93
N ALA A 57 3.54 -43.68 -4.21
CA ALA A 57 3.51 -44.78 -5.18
C ALA A 57 2.39 -45.82 -5.07
N LEU A 58 1.53 -45.83 -6.09
CA LEU A 58 1.37 -46.99 -6.96
C LEU A 58 1.13 -46.52 -8.40
N ARG A 59 2.02 -46.93 -9.31
CA ARG A 59 1.76 -46.96 -10.77
C ARG A 59 1.23 -48.36 -11.08
N GLN A 60 0.31 -48.47 -12.04
CA GLN A 60 0.17 -49.66 -12.87
C GLN A 60 -0.08 -49.22 -14.32
N GLU A 61 0.41 -50.03 -15.26
CA GLU A 61 0.48 -49.71 -16.68
C GLU A 61 -0.65 -50.39 -17.48
N ALA A 62 -0.74 -49.98 -18.75
CA ALA A 62 -1.76 -50.25 -19.76
C ALA A 62 -2.04 -51.74 -20.11
N PRO A 63 -2.99 -52.01 -21.03
CA PRO A 63 -2.66 -51.94 -22.46
C PRO A 63 -3.66 -51.11 -23.30
N GLY A 64 -3.24 -50.67 -24.48
CA GLY A 64 -4.05 -49.89 -25.44
C GLY A 64 -4.32 -50.62 -26.76
N VAL A 65 -5.09 -49.97 -27.65
CA VAL A 65 -5.32 -50.35 -29.07
C VAL A 65 -5.54 -49.06 -29.89
N GLU A 66 -5.21 -49.10 -31.19
CA GLU A 66 -5.31 -48.00 -32.18
C GLU A 66 -6.56 -48.21 -33.09
N SER A 67 -6.90 -47.46 -34.15
CA SER A 67 -6.21 -46.39 -34.90
C SER A 67 -7.20 -45.49 -35.69
N ASP A 68 -7.00 -44.17 -35.63
CA ASP A 68 -7.18 -43.22 -36.76
C ASP A 68 -8.64 -43.02 -37.33
N PRO A 69 -8.90 -42.25 -38.42
CA PRO A 69 -9.55 -40.92 -38.26
C PRO A 69 -10.79 -40.70 -39.16
N SER A 70 -11.45 -39.53 -39.06
CA SER A 70 -11.81 -38.66 -40.21
C SER A 70 -12.91 -37.60 -39.93
N TYR A 71 -12.97 -36.64 -40.87
CA TYR A 71 -14.01 -35.62 -41.13
C TYR A 71 -13.99 -34.28 -40.37
N ASN A 72 -14.42 -33.28 -41.13
CA ASN A 72 -13.90 -31.92 -41.14
C ASN A 72 -14.99 -30.97 -41.68
N THR A 73 -14.97 -29.72 -41.21
CA THR A 73 -15.60 -28.52 -41.81
C THR A 73 -17.13 -28.45 -42.01
N ILE A 74 -17.73 -27.30 -41.68
CA ILE A 74 -18.29 -26.31 -42.63
C ILE A 74 -18.84 -25.08 -41.85
N MET A 75 -18.38 -23.88 -42.24
CA MET A 75 -18.99 -22.58 -41.92
C MET A 75 -19.98 -22.19 -43.04
N PRO A 76 -20.90 -21.24 -42.80
CA PRO A 76 -21.20 -20.29 -43.86
C PRO A 76 -21.36 -18.83 -43.40
N ASP A 77 -20.75 -17.93 -44.17
CA ASP A 77 -21.16 -16.53 -44.37
C ASP A 77 -21.73 -16.40 -45.79
N THR A 78 -22.74 -15.53 -46.02
CA THR A 78 -22.86 -14.55 -47.13
C THR A 78 -24.26 -13.91 -47.23
N GLU A 79 -24.37 -12.83 -48.00
CA GLU A 79 -25.38 -11.77 -47.91
C GLU A 79 -26.59 -11.88 -48.88
N HIS A 80 -27.56 -10.97 -48.68
CA HIS A 80 -28.70 -10.60 -49.56
C HIS A 80 -29.87 -11.63 -49.61
N ASN A 81 -31.15 -11.26 -49.77
CA ASN A 81 -31.73 -10.06 -50.39
C ASN A 81 -33.11 -9.66 -49.79
N PHE A 82 -33.69 -8.52 -50.24
CA PHE A 82 -34.96 -7.91 -49.80
C PHE A 82 -36.24 -8.77 -49.97
N ALA A 83 -37.24 -8.61 -49.07
CA ALA A 83 -38.57 -8.02 -49.39
C ALA A 83 -39.65 -8.08 -48.27
N SER A 84 -40.51 -7.05 -48.24
CA SER A 84 -41.93 -7.00 -47.79
C SER A 84 -42.33 -6.96 -46.30
N ILE A 85 -43.02 -5.87 -45.95
CA ILE A 85 -43.84 -5.62 -44.74
C ILE A 85 -45.33 -5.80 -45.10
N PRO A 86 -46.21 -6.19 -44.16
CA PRO A 86 -47.41 -5.38 -43.92
C PRO A 86 -47.59 -4.99 -42.43
N ALA A 87 -48.23 -3.84 -42.19
CA ALA A 87 -48.48 -3.28 -40.86
C ALA A 87 -49.95 -3.41 -40.43
N VAL A 88 -50.23 -3.32 -39.11
CA VAL A 88 -51.58 -3.08 -38.55
C VAL A 88 -51.49 -2.18 -37.29
N ASP A 89 -51.95 -0.94 -37.44
CA ASP A 89 -52.67 0.00 -36.57
C ASP A 89 -52.58 0.02 -35.02
N GLY A 90 -52.50 1.26 -34.48
CA GLY A 90 -52.85 1.65 -33.09
C GLY A 90 -54.35 2.05 -32.97
N PRO A 91 -54.80 3.06 -32.17
CA PRO A 91 -54.07 4.12 -31.42
C PRO A 91 -54.74 4.36 -30.00
N PRO A 92 -54.98 5.58 -29.45
CA PRO A 92 -54.18 6.83 -29.30
C PRO A 92 -54.01 7.29 -27.82
N ASP A 93 -53.10 8.25 -27.55
CA ASP A 93 -53.41 9.58 -26.96
C ASP A 93 -52.15 10.32 -26.45
N SER A 94 -51.82 11.47 -27.07
CA SER A 94 -50.90 12.51 -26.56
C SER A 94 -50.92 13.76 -27.45
N PRO A 95 -51.15 14.97 -26.91
CA PRO A 95 -50.93 16.24 -27.60
C PRO A 95 -50.02 17.23 -26.82
N PRO A 96 -49.57 18.36 -27.41
CA PRO A 96 -49.00 18.52 -28.75
C PRO A 96 -47.69 19.38 -28.76
N VAL A 97 -47.02 19.51 -29.90
CA VAL A 97 -45.87 20.42 -30.13
C VAL A 97 -46.07 21.24 -31.41
N MET A 98 -45.82 22.56 -31.35
CA MET A 98 -45.60 23.52 -32.45
C MET A 98 -45.07 24.85 -31.84
N ALA A 99 -44.26 25.72 -32.45
CA ALA A 99 -43.64 25.83 -33.79
C ALA A 99 -42.34 26.75 -33.70
N PRO A 100 -41.67 27.23 -34.78
CA PRO A 100 -40.21 27.46 -34.77
C PRO A 100 -39.67 28.90 -34.99
N GLN A 101 -38.38 29.09 -34.63
CA GLN A 101 -37.31 30.04 -35.08
C GLN A 101 -37.57 31.54 -35.35
N PRO A 102 -36.51 32.37 -35.16
CA PRO A 102 -35.78 32.92 -36.33
C PRO A 102 -34.24 32.76 -36.25
N ALA A 103 -33.53 33.15 -37.33
CA ALA A 103 -32.11 32.83 -37.57
C ALA A 103 -31.21 34.06 -37.95
N VAL A 104 -29.92 33.80 -38.27
CA VAL A 104 -28.88 34.70 -38.88
C VAL A 104 -28.18 35.63 -37.85
N LYS A 105 -26.84 35.84 -37.73
CA LYS A 105 -25.54 35.59 -38.45
C LYS A 105 -24.45 35.22 -37.38
N GLY A 106 -23.17 34.89 -37.64
CA GLY A 106 -22.36 34.65 -38.87
C GLY A 106 -20.83 34.84 -38.63
N HIS A 107 -19.97 34.00 -39.27
CA HIS A 107 -18.48 33.96 -39.21
C HIS A 107 -17.83 33.46 -37.89
N GLN A 108 -16.65 32.80 -37.84
CA GLN A 108 -15.67 32.42 -38.88
C GLN A 108 -14.95 31.10 -38.50
N LEU A 109 -14.62 30.24 -39.47
CA LEU A 109 -13.78 29.04 -39.26
C LEU A 109 -12.30 29.42 -39.34
N VAL A 110 -11.50 29.05 -38.34
CA VAL A 110 -10.03 29.17 -38.38
C VAL A 110 -9.41 27.80 -38.68
N ALA A 111 -8.65 27.71 -39.77
CA ALA A 111 -7.98 26.49 -40.21
C ALA A 111 -6.69 26.21 -39.41
N ARG A 112 -6.30 24.94 -39.35
CA ARG A 112 -5.00 24.52 -38.80
C ARG A 112 -3.85 25.01 -39.70
N PRO A 113 -2.72 25.50 -39.17
CA PRO A 113 -1.54 25.75 -39.97
C PRO A 113 -0.97 24.44 -40.53
N ARG A 114 -0.58 24.45 -41.82
CA ARG A 114 0.34 23.44 -42.38
C ARG A 114 1.75 23.73 -41.89
N VAL A 115 2.54 22.68 -41.67
CA VAL A 115 4.00 22.79 -41.58
C VAL A 115 4.51 23.05 -43.00
N ASP A 116 5.26 24.13 -43.17
CA ASP A 116 6.03 24.38 -44.39
C ASP A 116 7.49 23.95 -44.16
N SER A 117 8.13 23.46 -45.22
CA SER A 117 9.44 22.81 -45.18
C SER A 117 10.43 23.56 -46.07
N SER A 118 11.10 24.56 -45.50
CA SER A 118 12.23 25.25 -46.13
C SER A 118 13.38 25.46 -45.13
N LEU A 119 14.41 24.63 -45.27
CA LEU A 119 15.71 24.81 -44.63
C LEU A 119 16.53 25.86 -45.37
N GLN A 120 17.27 26.69 -44.65
CA GLN A 120 18.61 27.14 -45.04
C GLN A 120 19.44 27.55 -43.82
N ASP A 121 20.76 27.41 -43.94
CA ASP A 121 21.70 27.26 -42.83
C ASP A 121 22.27 28.57 -42.23
N TYR A 122 22.72 28.43 -40.97
CA TYR A 122 23.84 29.11 -40.28
C TYR A 122 24.45 30.42 -40.82
N THR A 123 24.68 31.38 -39.91
CA THR A 123 26.02 31.74 -39.35
C THR A 123 25.95 32.94 -38.38
N PHE A 124 26.90 33.06 -37.43
CA PHE A 124 27.66 34.28 -37.09
C PHE A 124 28.71 34.02 -35.97
N GLU A 125 29.99 33.99 -36.37
CA GLU A 125 31.22 34.64 -35.83
C GLU A 125 31.49 34.68 -34.29
N LYS A 126 32.60 34.10 -33.78
CA LYS A 126 34.04 34.54 -33.71
C LYS A 126 34.28 35.78 -32.80
N PHE A 127 35.27 35.84 -31.89
CA PHE A 127 36.75 35.69 -31.94
C PHE A 127 37.35 35.64 -30.49
N PRO A 128 38.67 35.53 -30.20
CA PRO A 128 39.85 35.04 -30.97
C PRO A 128 40.73 33.97 -30.22
N ALA A 129 41.90 33.62 -30.79
CA ALA A 129 42.91 32.62 -30.36
C ALA A 129 44.09 33.25 -29.53
N GLU A 130 45.23 32.63 -29.18
CA GLU A 130 45.89 31.33 -29.48
C GLU A 130 47.02 30.99 -28.44
N GLU A 131 47.88 30.00 -28.76
CA GLU A 131 49.06 29.43 -28.02
C GLU A 131 48.72 28.31 -26.98
N ASP A 132 49.43 27.16 -26.88
CA ASP A 132 50.49 26.53 -27.72
C ASP A 132 50.51 24.97 -27.57
N ILE A 133 51.58 24.30 -28.02
CA ILE A 133 51.82 22.86 -28.29
C ILE A 133 52.93 22.33 -27.32
N PRO A 134 52.99 21.04 -26.85
CA PRO A 134 53.11 19.86 -27.70
C PRO A 134 52.43 18.52 -27.29
N LYS A 135 52.31 17.66 -28.31
CA LYS A 135 51.92 16.24 -28.26
C LYS A 135 53.12 15.34 -28.00
N THR A 136 52.92 14.16 -27.41
CA THR A 136 53.60 12.90 -27.85
C THR A 136 52.67 11.70 -27.65
N ASP A 137 53.01 10.61 -28.33
CA ASP A 137 52.08 9.56 -28.76
C ASP A 137 52.42 8.18 -28.13
N ASN A 138 51.52 7.22 -28.38
CA ASN A 138 51.73 5.76 -28.36
C ASN A 138 51.57 4.90 -27.08
N THR A 139 50.91 3.78 -27.37
CA THR A 139 50.64 2.54 -26.64
C THR A 139 51.85 1.82 -26.04
N PRO A 140 51.65 1.04 -24.94
CA PRO A 140 52.60 0.02 -24.51
C PRO A 140 52.29 -1.35 -25.13
N VAL A 141 53.31 -1.95 -25.75
CA VAL A 141 53.36 -3.33 -26.23
C VAL A 141 53.85 -4.27 -25.11
N ARG A 142 53.51 -5.56 -25.21
CA ARG A 142 53.97 -6.64 -24.32
C ARG A 142 55.50 -6.86 -24.39
N PRO A 143 56.10 -7.54 -23.40
CA PRO A 143 56.97 -8.65 -23.77
C PRO A 143 56.85 -9.91 -22.88
N ASP A 144 57.16 -11.06 -23.46
CA ASP A 144 57.52 -12.31 -22.75
C ASP A 144 59.02 -12.21 -22.28
N ASN A 145 59.64 -13.06 -21.46
CA ASN A 145 59.72 -14.53 -21.57
C ASN A 145 60.46 -15.21 -20.37
N ALA A 146 60.20 -16.51 -20.18
CA ALA A 146 61.02 -17.60 -19.59
C ALA A 146 61.88 -17.37 -18.29
N SER A 147 61.85 -18.27 -17.28
CA SER A 147 62.40 -19.64 -17.40
C SER A 147 62.27 -20.52 -16.13
N MET A 148 62.42 -21.84 -16.33
CA MET A 148 62.69 -22.95 -15.39
C MET A 148 61.66 -23.41 -14.31
N ARG A 149 61.29 -24.71 -14.43
CA ARG A 149 60.65 -25.63 -13.46
C ARG A 149 61.73 -26.63 -12.96
N PRO A 150 61.66 -27.28 -11.76
CA PRO A 150 60.83 -28.50 -11.64
C PRO A 150 60.30 -28.96 -10.23
N LYS A 151 59.05 -29.45 -10.26
CA LYS A 151 58.47 -30.68 -9.66
C LYS A 151 58.36 -30.94 -8.13
N THR A 152 57.27 -31.66 -7.81
CA THR A 152 56.88 -32.36 -6.56
C THR A 152 56.28 -31.46 -5.45
N ARG A 153 55.28 -31.89 -4.66
CA ARG A 153 54.48 -33.14 -4.60
C ARG A 153 53.13 -32.86 -3.90
N ASP A 154 52.13 -33.74 -4.06
CA ASP A 154 50.91 -33.70 -3.24
C ASP A 154 51.19 -33.89 -1.74
N ALA A 155 50.55 -33.07 -0.89
CA ALA A 155 50.41 -33.31 0.55
C ALA A 155 49.20 -32.55 1.12
N THR A 156 48.30 -33.29 1.76
CA THR A 156 47.16 -32.78 2.54
C THR A 156 47.63 -31.95 3.75
N PRO A 157 46.92 -30.88 4.17
CA PRO A 157 47.28 -30.12 5.36
C PRO A 157 46.92 -30.87 6.65
N PRO A 158 47.81 -30.92 7.66
CA PRO A 158 47.48 -31.45 8.98
C PRO A 158 46.67 -30.45 9.80
N GLY A 159 45.73 -30.95 10.62
CA GLY A 159 44.90 -30.12 11.51
C GLY A 159 45.55 -29.85 12.89
N ASN A 160 44.77 -29.18 13.74
CA ASN A 160 44.94 -29.09 15.21
C ASN A 160 46.11 -28.27 15.77
N SER A 161 46.28 -27.00 15.37
CA SER A 161 47.09 -26.02 16.13
C SER A 161 46.27 -24.94 16.85
N THR A 162 45.07 -24.58 16.37
CA THR A 162 44.26 -23.49 16.96
C THR A 162 43.53 -23.87 18.25
N ILE A 163 43.16 -25.16 18.42
CA ILE A 163 42.37 -25.63 19.57
C ILE A 163 43.22 -25.77 20.84
N GLU A 164 44.49 -26.15 20.70
CA GLU A 164 45.44 -26.25 21.84
C GLU A 164 45.72 -24.87 22.46
N LEU A 165 45.87 -23.83 21.65
CA LEU A 165 46.13 -22.46 22.12
C LEU A 165 44.96 -21.91 22.96
N VAL A 166 43.71 -22.20 22.56
CA VAL A 166 42.50 -21.80 23.31
C VAL A 166 42.38 -22.57 24.63
N LYS A 167 42.74 -23.85 24.67
CA LYS A 167 42.76 -24.65 25.91
C LYS A 167 43.80 -24.15 26.91
N HIS A 168 44.99 -23.75 26.45
CA HIS A 168 46.07 -23.30 27.33
C HIS A 168 45.80 -21.91 27.96
N ILE A 169 45.03 -21.06 27.29
CA ILE A 169 44.56 -19.79 27.87
C ILE A 169 43.42 -20.05 28.88
N GLY A 170 42.50 -20.95 28.56
CA GLY A 170 41.38 -21.30 29.44
C GLY A 170 41.80 -21.87 30.81
N SER A 171 42.84 -22.71 30.85
CA SER A 171 43.30 -23.34 32.10
C SER A 171 44.06 -22.42 33.05
N ARG A 172 44.57 -21.27 32.58
CA ARG A 172 45.30 -20.30 33.41
C ARG A 172 44.43 -19.19 34.01
N VAL A 173 43.18 -19.05 33.56
CA VAL A 173 42.24 -18.01 34.04
C VAL A 173 41.21 -18.56 35.05
N LEU A 174 41.08 -19.89 35.16
CA LEU A 174 40.10 -20.57 36.03
C LEU A 174 40.75 -21.35 37.19
N GLY A 175 41.91 -20.91 37.67
CA GLY A 175 42.51 -21.37 38.91
C GLY A 175 42.05 -20.52 40.10
N VAL A 176 41.43 -21.16 41.10
CA VAL A 176 40.98 -20.58 42.38
C VAL A 176 39.74 -19.68 42.31
N ILE A 177 38.56 -20.31 42.37
CA ILE A 177 37.42 -19.78 43.15
C ILE A 177 36.98 -20.92 44.07
N ASP A 178 36.87 -20.61 45.36
CA ASP A 178 36.51 -21.57 46.41
C ASP A 178 34.99 -21.82 46.42
N ASP A 179 34.55 -23.03 46.83
CA ASP A 179 33.18 -23.52 46.61
C ASP A 179 32.07 -22.77 47.40
N GLY A 180 32.43 -21.74 48.16
CA GLY A 180 31.49 -20.83 48.82
C GLY A 180 30.98 -19.66 47.96
N ASP A 181 31.77 -19.18 46.99
CA ASP A 181 31.46 -17.92 46.27
C ASP A 181 30.53 -18.11 45.06
N SER A 182 30.41 -19.33 44.54
CA SER A 182 29.54 -19.67 43.41
C SER A 182 28.06 -19.32 43.66
N ALA A 183 27.59 -19.46 44.91
CA ALA A 183 26.24 -19.07 45.31
C ALA A 183 26.05 -17.54 45.31
N ILE A 184 27.04 -16.78 45.78
CA ILE A 184 27.00 -15.32 45.84
C ILE A 184 27.11 -14.72 44.42
N PHE A 185 27.90 -15.32 43.53
CA PHE A 185 27.98 -14.90 42.14
C PHE A 185 26.70 -15.23 41.35
N ALA A 186 26.07 -16.38 41.60
CA ALA A 186 24.75 -16.73 41.07
C ALA A 186 23.65 -15.79 41.58
N GLN A 187 23.66 -15.41 42.87
CA GLN A 187 22.73 -14.41 43.40
C GLN A 187 22.98 -13.02 42.82
N ARG A 188 24.23 -12.55 42.71
CA ARG A 188 24.55 -11.25 42.09
C ARG A 188 24.22 -11.17 40.60
N THR A 189 24.25 -12.30 39.88
CA THR A 189 23.76 -12.36 38.49
C THR A 189 22.23 -12.47 38.43
N SER A 190 21.59 -13.13 39.39
CA SER A 190 20.13 -13.13 39.56
C SER A 190 19.56 -11.80 40.06
N THR A 191 20.38 -10.90 40.61
CA THR A 191 20.02 -9.52 40.97
C THR A 191 20.68 -8.47 40.08
N LYS A 192 21.03 -8.82 38.84
CA LYS A 192 20.91 -7.81 37.79
C LYS A 192 19.43 -7.46 37.71
N LYS A 193 19.03 -6.33 38.34
CA LYS A 193 17.85 -5.58 37.91
C LYS A 193 17.87 -5.63 36.38
N ALA A 194 16.78 -6.07 35.76
CA ALA A 194 16.59 -5.75 34.36
C ALA A 194 16.70 -4.23 34.28
N VAL A 195 17.82 -3.74 33.75
CA VAL A 195 17.92 -2.33 33.37
C VAL A 195 16.87 -2.21 32.29
N GLU A 196 15.76 -1.56 32.62
CA GLU A 196 14.66 -1.37 31.71
C GLU A 196 15.25 -0.78 30.44
N ARG A 197 15.27 -1.58 29.37
CA ARG A 197 15.83 -1.14 28.11
C ARG A 197 14.91 -0.06 27.62
N ILE A 198 15.38 1.18 27.70
CA ILE A 198 14.74 2.34 27.10
C ILE A 198 14.33 1.95 25.67
N PRO A 199 13.04 2.04 25.31
CA PRO A 199 12.58 1.74 23.96
C PRO A 199 13.34 2.56 22.92
N ALA A 200 13.50 2.03 21.70
CA ALA A 200 14.38 2.65 20.71
C ALA A 200 13.86 4.03 20.30
N ARG A 201 12.54 4.22 20.28
CA ARG A 201 11.91 5.54 20.07
C ARG A 201 12.20 6.51 21.22
N ASP A 202 12.14 6.06 22.47
CA ASP A 202 12.31 6.93 23.64
C ASP A 202 13.78 7.39 23.77
N ALA A 203 14.73 6.50 23.45
CA ALA A 203 16.14 6.84 23.38
C ALA A 203 16.47 7.84 22.26
N ILE A 204 15.83 7.74 21.09
CA ILE A 204 15.96 8.73 20.01
C ILE A 204 15.34 10.07 20.41
N ALA A 205 14.16 10.08 21.03
CA ALA A 205 13.50 11.29 21.52
C ALA A 205 14.34 12.01 22.58
N MET A 206 14.87 11.29 23.58
CA MET A 206 15.76 11.88 24.59
C MET A 206 17.08 12.40 24.01
N GLY A 207 17.60 11.78 22.95
CA GLY A 207 18.87 12.16 22.33
C GLY A 207 18.76 13.35 21.36
N LEU A 208 17.64 13.50 20.66
CA LEU A 208 17.45 14.53 19.62
C LEU A 208 16.52 15.68 20.03
N GLY A 209 15.58 15.43 20.94
CA GLY A 209 14.50 16.35 21.25
C GLY A 209 13.54 16.58 20.07
N PHE A 210 12.71 17.62 20.19
CA PHE A 210 11.76 18.06 19.16
C PHE A 210 11.95 19.55 18.89
N GLN A 211 11.80 19.99 17.63
CA GLN A 211 11.96 21.40 17.29
C GLN A 211 10.71 22.23 17.60
N ASP A 212 9.55 21.58 17.65
CA ASP A 212 8.25 22.20 17.92
C ASP A 212 7.25 21.19 18.51
N ALA A 213 6.15 21.69 19.07
CA ALA A 213 5.12 20.87 19.72
C ALA A 213 4.36 19.93 18.76
N SER A 214 4.35 20.18 17.45
CA SER A 214 3.77 19.24 16.47
C SER A 214 4.68 18.04 16.26
N GLN A 215 6.00 18.25 16.23
CA GLN A 215 6.96 17.13 16.18
C GLN A 215 6.83 16.25 17.43
N GLU A 216 6.71 16.84 18.63
CA GLU A 216 6.46 16.08 19.86
C GLU A 216 5.12 15.32 19.83
N TYR A 217 4.03 15.99 19.45
CA TYR A 217 2.70 15.39 19.33
C TYR A 217 2.69 14.20 18.36
N TRP A 218 3.21 14.39 17.15
CA TRP A 218 3.28 13.33 16.15
C TRP A 218 4.22 12.20 16.57
N TRP A 219 5.35 12.50 17.22
CA TRP A 219 6.23 11.45 17.72
C TRP A 219 5.52 10.55 18.72
N ASN A 220 4.92 11.16 19.74
CA ASN A 220 4.24 10.45 20.82
C ASN A 220 3.02 9.66 20.34
N GLY A 221 2.29 10.17 19.34
CA GLY A 221 1.12 9.50 18.78
C GLY A 221 1.41 8.41 17.75
N LEU A 222 2.50 8.51 16.97
CA LEU A 222 2.76 7.63 15.82
C LEU A 222 3.78 6.53 16.12
N THR A 223 4.85 6.85 16.86
CA THR A 223 5.96 5.91 17.09
C THR A 223 5.66 4.71 17.99
N PRO A 224 4.72 4.74 18.97
CA PRO A 224 4.41 3.54 19.76
C PRO A 224 3.91 2.39 18.89
N LEU A 225 2.97 2.66 17.97
CA LEU A 225 2.41 1.66 17.07
C LEU A 225 3.48 1.12 16.10
N ILE A 226 4.32 1.99 15.54
CA ILE A 226 5.44 1.56 14.68
C ILE A 226 6.40 0.66 15.46
N GLU A 227 6.74 1.00 16.70
CA GLU A 227 7.63 0.19 17.54
C GLU A 227 7.01 -1.18 17.87
N SER A 228 5.73 -1.23 18.25
CA SER A 228 5.00 -2.47 18.50
C SER A 228 4.98 -3.38 17.27
N LEU A 229 4.72 -2.83 16.08
CA LEU A 229 4.79 -3.56 14.81
C LEU A 229 6.20 -4.09 14.52
N MET A 230 7.25 -3.31 14.81
CA MET A 230 8.65 -3.73 14.63
C MET A 230 9.09 -4.79 15.64
N ILE A 231 8.62 -4.73 16.89
CA ILE A 231 8.82 -5.77 17.92
C ILE A 231 8.11 -7.06 17.47
N LYS A 232 6.85 -6.98 17.04
CA LYS A 232 6.07 -8.12 16.51
C LYS A 232 6.75 -8.78 15.32
N ALA A 233 7.32 -7.97 14.43
CA ALA A 233 8.09 -8.39 13.27
C ALA A 233 9.56 -8.73 13.55
N GLN A 234 9.99 -8.73 14.83
CA GLN A 234 11.30 -9.16 15.30
C GLN A 234 12.49 -8.35 14.71
N TYR A 235 12.29 -7.05 14.47
CA TYR A 235 13.37 -6.17 14.00
C TYR A 235 14.46 -6.04 15.08
N PRO A 236 15.73 -6.31 14.75
CA PRO A 236 16.86 -6.11 15.66
C PRO A 236 16.93 -4.68 16.21
N ASP A 237 17.41 -4.53 17.45
CA ASP A 237 17.51 -3.22 18.13
C ASP A 237 18.24 -2.16 17.27
N HIS A 238 19.37 -2.52 16.64
CA HIS A 238 20.13 -1.60 15.77
C HIS A 238 19.33 -1.08 14.57
N LEU A 239 18.39 -1.87 14.02
CA LEU A 239 17.50 -1.42 12.97
C LEU A 239 16.39 -0.52 13.51
N LYS A 240 15.83 -0.82 14.69
CA LYS A 240 14.87 0.09 15.36
C LYS A 240 15.50 1.47 15.58
N TYR A 241 16.73 1.55 16.07
CA TYR A 241 17.46 2.82 16.19
C TYR A 241 17.65 3.53 14.83
N ALA A 242 18.09 2.80 13.79
CA ALA A 242 18.28 3.38 12.47
C ALA A 242 16.98 3.93 11.86
N TYR A 243 15.87 3.20 12.00
CA TYR A 243 14.57 3.60 11.46
C TYR A 243 13.90 4.71 12.29
N PHE A 244 14.02 4.72 13.62
CA PHE A 244 13.55 5.85 14.43
C PHE A 244 14.39 7.11 14.21
N GLY A 245 15.71 6.99 14.01
CA GLY A 245 16.55 8.11 13.59
C GLY A 245 16.16 8.66 12.20
N PHE A 246 15.80 7.79 11.26
CA PHE A 246 15.25 8.20 9.96
C PHE A 246 13.89 8.90 10.08
N ILE A 247 12.98 8.36 10.90
CA ILE A 247 11.68 9.00 11.16
C ILE A 247 11.86 10.38 11.79
N ALA A 248 12.69 10.51 12.82
CA ALA A 248 12.97 11.79 13.48
C ALA A 248 13.60 12.82 12.53
N LYS A 249 14.58 12.41 11.71
CA LYS A 249 15.33 13.32 10.83
C LYS A 249 14.54 13.78 9.59
N PHE A 250 13.85 12.87 8.91
CA PHE A 250 13.26 13.15 7.58
C PHE A 250 11.73 13.21 7.61
N ILE A 251 11.10 12.27 8.32
CA ILE A 251 9.64 12.09 8.27
C ILE A 251 8.94 13.12 9.17
N LEU A 252 9.38 13.25 10.42
CA LEU A 252 8.75 14.06 11.45
C LEU A 252 8.61 15.56 11.06
N PRO A 253 9.63 16.23 10.47
CA PRO A 253 9.50 17.62 10.01
C PRO A 253 8.56 17.78 8.80
N SER A 254 8.14 16.68 8.17
CA SER A 254 7.27 16.64 6.99
C SER A 254 5.85 16.16 7.29
N LEU A 255 5.44 16.07 8.56
CA LEU A 255 4.05 15.74 8.95
C LEU A 255 3.17 16.99 9.11
N GLY A 256 3.77 18.18 9.15
CA GLY A 256 3.08 19.46 9.28
C GLY A 256 2.55 19.73 10.69
N SER A 257 1.74 20.79 10.82
CA SER A 257 1.14 21.19 12.09
C SER A 257 0.13 20.15 12.59
N HIS A 258 0.18 19.85 13.89
CA HIS A 258 -0.88 19.08 14.57
C HIS A 258 -2.11 19.93 14.88
N SER A 259 -1.96 21.26 14.99
CA SER A 259 -3.09 22.19 15.12
C SER A 259 -3.76 22.44 13.76
N GLY A 260 -5.10 22.54 13.76
CA GLY A 260 -5.97 22.72 12.59
C GLY A 260 -5.81 24.02 11.81
N ASN A 261 -4.78 24.80 12.12
CA ASN A 261 -4.47 26.11 11.53
C ASN A 261 -3.97 26.05 10.07
N GLN A 262 -3.70 24.86 9.51
CA GLN A 262 -3.34 24.72 8.09
C GLN A 262 -4.59 24.58 7.20
N PRO A 263 -4.74 25.36 6.10
CA PRO A 263 -5.95 25.34 5.28
C PRO A 263 -6.21 24.03 4.52
N ALA A 264 -5.19 23.21 4.31
CA ALA A 264 -5.34 21.84 3.84
C ALA A 264 -5.30 20.90 5.04
N ILE A 265 -6.19 19.91 5.11
CA ILE A 265 -6.13 18.78 6.05
C ILE A 265 -5.49 17.55 5.38
N PRO A 266 -4.79 16.67 6.12
CA PRO A 266 -4.28 15.41 5.58
C PRO A 266 -5.41 14.44 5.21
N LYS A 267 -5.19 13.65 4.16
CA LYS A 267 -6.21 12.82 3.49
C LYS A 267 -5.70 11.43 3.11
N ILE A 268 -4.59 11.01 3.72
CA ILE A 268 -4.04 9.66 3.59
C ILE A 268 -4.80 8.63 4.45
N THR A 269 -5.38 9.06 5.56
CA THR A 269 -6.22 8.25 6.45
C THR A 269 -7.60 8.88 6.63
N HIS A 270 -8.57 8.06 7.04
CA HIS A 270 -9.95 8.50 7.29
C HIS A 270 -10.09 9.43 8.50
N ASP A 271 -9.18 9.33 9.47
CA ASP A 271 -9.12 10.11 10.72
C ASP A 271 -8.17 11.33 10.64
N ARG A 272 -7.71 11.71 9.43
CA ARG A 272 -6.82 12.86 9.20
C ARG A 272 -5.48 12.75 9.97
N CYS A 273 -4.97 11.54 10.10
CA CYS A 273 -3.57 11.28 10.43
C CYS A 273 -2.70 11.48 9.17
N PRO A 274 -1.56 12.20 9.21
CA PRO A 274 -0.67 12.38 8.05
C PRO A 274 0.23 11.16 7.75
N LEU A 275 0.17 10.10 8.57
CA LEU A 275 0.98 8.89 8.45
C LEU A 275 0.12 7.63 8.68
N GLU A 276 0.20 6.66 7.78
CA GLU A 276 -0.48 5.36 7.88
C GLU A 276 0.54 4.22 7.99
N PRO A 277 0.75 3.62 9.19
CA PRO A 277 1.55 2.42 9.34
C PRO A 277 0.86 1.21 8.69
N SER A 278 1.62 0.27 8.16
CA SER A 278 1.08 -1.01 7.71
C SER A 278 2.03 -2.18 7.97
N LEU A 279 1.43 -3.36 8.15
CA LEU A 279 2.14 -4.62 8.34
C LEU A 279 1.86 -5.53 7.15
N ASN A 280 2.90 -5.82 6.36
CA ASN A 280 2.85 -6.91 5.39
C ASN A 280 2.98 -8.23 6.15
N ILE A 281 2.03 -9.14 5.92
CA ILE A 281 2.00 -10.47 6.54
C ILE A 281 2.11 -11.51 5.43
N SER A 282 3.14 -12.34 5.52
CA SER A 282 3.31 -13.55 4.73
C SER A 282 3.39 -14.78 5.64
N LYS A 283 3.47 -15.98 5.04
CA LYS A 283 3.65 -17.24 5.75
C LYS A 283 4.90 -17.25 6.65
N SER A 284 5.99 -16.59 6.24
CA SER A 284 7.31 -16.68 6.87
C SER A 284 7.95 -15.34 7.24
N SER A 285 7.32 -14.22 6.90
CA SER A 285 7.84 -12.88 7.17
C SER A 285 6.76 -11.90 7.58
N LEU A 286 7.18 -10.95 8.42
CA LEU A 286 6.45 -9.73 8.74
C LEU A 286 7.33 -8.56 8.32
N THR A 287 6.76 -7.56 7.64
CA THR A 287 7.51 -6.37 7.22
C THR A 287 6.71 -5.12 7.55
N VAL A 288 7.30 -4.23 8.35
CA VAL A 288 6.72 -2.93 8.70
C VAL A 288 6.93 -1.96 7.54
N ARG A 289 5.87 -1.22 7.23
CA ARG A 289 5.88 -0.12 6.28
C ARG A 289 5.15 1.07 6.90
N PHE A 290 5.35 2.25 6.36
CA PHE A 290 4.42 3.35 6.56
C PHE A 290 4.36 4.22 5.31
N THR A 291 3.21 4.86 5.10
CA THR A 291 2.99 5.85 4.05
C THR A 291 2.70 7.20 4.69
N ILE A 292 3.18 8.29 4.09
CA ILE A 292 2.88 9.66 4.54
C ILE A 292 2.28 10.49 3.41
N GLU A 293 1.50 11.51 3.79
CA GLU A 293 1.28 12.70 2.99
C GLU A 293 2.30 13.76 3.44
N PRO A 294 3.35 14.09 2.65
CA PRO A 294 4.34 15.10 3.06
C PRO A 294 3.72 16.50 3.11
N ARG A 295 3.81 17.16 4.27
CA ARG A 295 3.15 18.43 4.57
C ARG A 295 4.13 19.42 5.19
N GLY A 296 4.42 20.49 4.45
CA GLY A 296 5.28 21.57 4.91
C GLY A 296 4.49 22.66 5.64
N PRO A 297 5.17 23.70 6.17
CA PRO A 297 4.50 24.86 6.78
C PRO A 297 3.56 25.58 5.80
N PHE A 298 3.82 25.47 4.49
CA PHE A 298 3.03 26.09 3.42
C PHE A 298 1.89 25.24 2.86
N ALA A 299 1.59 24.07 3.43
CA ALA A 299 0.59 23.15 2.92
C ALA A 299 -0.80 23.81 2.81
N GLY A 300 -1.30 23.98 1.58
CA GLY A 300 -2.57 24.63 1.32
C GLY A 300 -2.54 26.17 1.37
N LEU A 301 -1.36 26.80 1.47
CA LEU A 301 -1.16 28.23 1.28
C LEU A 301 -0.77 28.54 -0.18
N PRO A 302 -0.82 29.81 -0.67
CA PRO A 302 -0.48 30.14 -2.06
C PRO A 302 0.93 29.73 -2.52
N GLN A 303 1.86 29.49 -1.59
CA GLN A 303 3.21 29.01 -1.87
C GLN A 303 3.24 27.52 -2.24
N ASP A 304 2.43 26.68 -1.59
CA ASP A 304 2.28 25.25 -1.90
C ASP A 304 0.80 24.80 -1.78
N PRO A 305 -0.08 25.24 -2.70
CA PRO A 305 -1.53 25.05 -2.56
C PRO A 305 -1.97 23.59 -2.68
N PHE A 306 -1.11 22.71 -3.20
CA PHE A 306 -1.39 21.30 -3.46
C PHE A 306 -0.45 20.32 -2.72
N GLY A 307 0.46 20.80 -1.87
CA GLY A 307 1.42 19.96 -1.12
C GLY A 307 2.55 19.35 -1.96
N GLN A 308 2.76 19.82 -3.18
CA GLN A 308 3.73 19.26 -4.12
C GLN A 308 5.17 19.64 -3.76
N LEU A 309 5.38 20.83 -3.20
CA LEU A 309 6.73 21.31 -2.88
C LEU A 309 7.32 20.57 -1.69
N GLN A 310 6.54 20.28 -0.63
CA GLN A 310 7.05 19.46 0.47
C GLN A 310 7.36 18.02 0.01
N GLY A 311 6.47 17.41 -0.79
CA GLY A 311 6.69 16.07 -1.33
C GLY A 311 7.97 15.97 -2.16
N ARG A 312 8.25 16.99 -2.98
CA ARG A 312 9.51 17.13 -3.72
C ARG A 312 10.71 17.27 -2.80
N LYS A 313 10.66 18.23 -1.88
CA LYS A 313 11.75 18.54 -0.93
C LYS A 313 12.16 17.30 -0.15
N LEU A 314 11.20 16.58 0.44
CA LEU A 314 11.48 15.39 1.23
C LEU A 314 12.11 14.27 0.40
N PHE A 315 11.64 14.06 -0.83
CA PHE A 315 12.24 13.07 -1.73
C PHE A 315 13.71 13.40 -2.04
N ASP A 316 13.99 14.65 -2.43
CA ASP A 316 15.35 15.10 -2.74
C ASP A 316 16.27 15.03 -1.50
N GLU A 317 15.79 15.40 -0.31
CA GLU A 317 16.54 15.31 0.96
C GLU A 317 16.87 13.86 1.35
N ILE A 318 15.94 12.93 1.19
CA ILE A 318 16.18 11.50 1.46
C ILE A 318 17.21 10.95 0.47
N LEU A 319 17.06 11.24 -0.82
CA LEU A 319 17.97 10.78 -1.87
C LEU A 319 19.40 11.33 -1.66
N ALA A 320 19.54 12.59 -1.26
CA ALA A 320 20.84 13.23 -1.08
C ALA A 320 21.52 12.91 0.26
N SER A 321 20.78 12.59 1.33
CA SER A 321 21.31 12.61 2.71
C SER A 321 20.91 11.43 3.60
N SER A 322 20.12 10.46 3.14
CA SER A 322 19.75 9.29 3.95
C SER A 322 20.68 8.10 3.67
N PRO A 323 21.44 7.58 4.65
CA PRO A 323 22.26 6.39 4.45
C PRO A 323 21.44 5.12 4.24
N LEU A 324 20.12 5.16 4.50
CA LEU A 324 19.20 4.04 4.25
C LEU A 324 18.72 4.00 2.79
N ALA A 325 18.93 5.07 2.01
CA ALA A 325 18.48 5.23 0.62
C ALA A 325 19.36 4.49 -0.40
N THR A 326 19.74 3.24 -0.12
CA THR A 326 20.84 2.54 -0.83
C THR A 326 20.59 2.32 -2.33
N ASN A 327 19.33 2.18 -2.73
CA ASN A 327 18.91 1.83 -4.10
C ASN A 327 17.83 2.78 -4.65
N ILE A 328 17.69 3.99 -4.10
CA ILE A 328 16.65 4.93 -4.53
C ILE A 328 17.06 5.65 -5.82
N ASP A 329 16.17 5.68 -6.80
CA ASP A 329 16.34 6.35 -8.08
C ASP A 329 15.24 7.42 -8.28
N SER A 330 15.59 8.52 -8.95
CA SER A 330 14.70 9.67 -9.17
C SER A 330 14.01 9.70 -10.53
N ILE A 331 14.38 8.85 -11.50
CA ILE A 331 13.91 8.93 -12.89
C ILE A 331 12.38 8.85 -12.97
N LEU A 332 11.76 7.79 -12.42
CA LEU A 332 10.31 7.65 -12.43
C LEU A 332 9.60 8.66 -11.53
N PHE A 333 10.24 9.08 -10.41
CA PHE A 333 9.69 10.13 -9.56
C PHE A 333 9.57 11.45 -10.33
N ASN A 334 10.64 11.87 -11.01
CA ASN A 334 10.66 13.08 -11.84
C ASN A 334 9.67 13.00 -12.99
N HIS A 335 9.58 11.83 -13.66
CA HIS A 335 8.63 11.60 -14.75
C HIS A 335 7.17 11.80 -14.29
N PHE A 336 6.73 11.04 -13.29
CA PHE A 336 5.34 11.11 -12.84
C PHE A 336 5.02 12.40 -12.08
N ALA A 337 5.99 13.05 -11.44
CA ALA A 337 5.83 14.42 -10.95
C ALA A 337 5.50 15.39 -12.10
N ASN A 338 6.32 15.41 -13.16
CA ASN A 338 6.10 16.29 -14.31
C ASN A 338 4.76 15.99 -15.01
N GLU A 339 4.40 14.71 -15.16
CA GLU A 339 3.17 14.27 -15.81
C GLU A 339 1.90 14.53 -14.96
N CYS A 340 1.95 14.38 -13.63
CA CYS A 340 0.74 14.43 -12.79
C CYS A 340 0.56 15.73 -11.99
N TRP A 341 1.62 16.48 -11.69
CA TRP A 341 1.52 17.68 -10.84
C TRP A 341 1.10 18.94 -11.60
N VAL A 342 0.42 19.82 -10.87
CA VAL A 342 -0.05 21.12 -11.37
C VAL A 342 1.13 22.09 -11.50
N PRO A 343 1.38 22.67 -12.70
CA PRO A 343 2.35 23.74 -12.88
C PRO A 343 1.97 24.99 -12.06
N LYS A 344 2.95 25.61 -11.40
CA LYS A 344 2.75 26.80 -10.54
C LYS A 344 2.06 27.96 -11.27
N SER A 345 2.32 28.13 -12.57
CA SER A 345 1.67 29.14 -13.44
C SER A 345 0.17 28.94 -13.63
N THR A 346 -0.34 27.71 -13.43
CA THR A 346 -1.76 27.35 -13.62
C THR A 346 -2.53 27.18 -12.31
N ALA A 347 -1.84 27.23 -11.16
CA ALA A 347 -2.44 26.99 -9.85
C ALA A 347 -3.56 27.99 -9.47
N SER A 348 -3.47 29.24 -9.94
CA SER A 348 -4.47 30.28 -9.70
C SER A 348 -5.73 30.16 -10.59
N ALA A 349 -5.71 29.32 -11.62
CA ALA A 349 -6.85 29.11 -12.52
C ALA A 349 -7.86 28.07 -12.02
N LEU A 350 -7.60 27.45 -10.86
CA LEU A 350 -8.43 26.39 -10.27
C LEU A 350 -9.21 26.89 -9.06
N ASP A 351 -10.52 27.06 -9.22
CA ASP A 351 -11.46 27.26 -8.11
C ASP A 351 -11.93 25.90 -7.57
N ILE A 352 -11.11 25.29 -6.70
CA ILE A 352 -11.41 24.03 -6.01
C ILE A 352 -11.38 24.29 -4.50
N PRO A 353 -12.45 23.97 -3.75
CA PRO A 353 -12.44 24.05 -2.29
C PRO A 353 -11.28 23.24 -1.69
N ARG A 354 -10.50 23.85 -0.78
CA ARG A 354 -9.24 23.26 -0.26
C ARG A 354 -9.45 21.93 0.47
N ASP A 355 -10.59 21.79 1.14
CA ASP A 355 -11.08 20.54 1.74
C ASP A 355 -11.31 19.42 0.71
N ARG A 356 -11.52 19.74 -0.57
CA ARG A 356 -11.75 18.78 -1.66
C ARG A 356 -10.55 18.49 -2.56
N ILE A 357 -9.46 19.26 -2.45
CA ILE A 357 -8.21 19.01 -3.18
C ILE A 357 -7.58 17.68 -2.72
N PRO A 358 -7.47 16.62 -3.55
CA PRO A 358 -6.79 15.40 -3.14
C PRO A 358 -5.27 15.63 -2.98
N PRO A 359 -4.57 14.87 -2.13
CA PRO A 359 -3.11 14.97 -2.01
C PRO A 359 -2.48 14.71 -3.38
N GLN A 360 -1.44 15.45 -3.75
CA GLN A 360 -0.77 15.28 -5.05
C GLN A 360 0.47 14.37 -4.99
N CYS A 361 0.97 14.14 -3.78
CA CYS A 361 2.11 13.27 -3.50
C CYS A 361 1.85 12.50 -2.20
N GLN A 362 2.15 11.20 -2.19
CA GLN A 362 2.36 10.41 -0.97
C GLN A 362 3.66 9.62 -1.12
N LEU A 363 4.37 9.37 -0.02
CA LEU A 363 5.60 8.58 -0.01
C LEU A 363 5.42 7.39 0.94
N ALA A 364 5.65 6.17 0.45
CA ALA A 364 5.68 4.96 1.27
C ALA A 364 7.09 4.42 1.44
N PHE A 365 7.37 3.91 2.64
CA PHE A 365 8.66 3.38 3.05
C PHE A 365 8.49 1.95 3.54
N ASP A 366 9.12 0.99 2.86
CA ASP A 366 9.26 -0.37 3.34
C ASP A 366 10.55 -0.46 4.16
N LEU A 367 10.44 -0.83 5.44
CA LEU A 367 11.59 -0.98 6.34
C LEU A 367 12.15 -2.40 6.20
N HIS A 368 13.39 -2.56 5.73
CA HIS A 368 13.96 -3.88 5.51
C HIS A 368 14.23 -4.62 6.86
N PRO A 369 13.72 -5.84 7.08
CA PRO A 369 13.71 -6.46 8.42
C PRO A 369 15.09 -6.92 8.93
N THR A 370 16.09 -7.03 8.04
CA THR A 370 17.42 -7.60 8.39
C THR A 370 18.62 -6.78 7.90
N LYS A 371 18.42 -5.58 7.34
CA LYS A 371 19.48 -4.71 6.80
C LYS A 371 19.08 -3.24 6.97
N PRO A 372 20.01 -2.30 7.21
CA PRO A 372 19.70 -0.88 7.35
C PRO A 372 19.45 -0.24 5.98
N SER A 373 18.32 -0.55 5.36
CA SER A 373 17.88 0.07 4.11
C SER A 373 16.36 0.30 4.09
N ILE A 374 15.91 1.22 3.24
CA ILE A 374 14.49 1.46 2.94
C ILE A 374 14.23 1.20 1.46
N SER A 375 13.01 0.79 1.11
CA SER A 375 12.50 0.89 -0.26
C SER A 375 11.41 1.95 -0.31
N LEU A 376 11.61 2.97 -1.16
CA LEU A 376 10.71 4.11 -1.28
C LEU A 376 9.76 3.91 -2.48
N LYS A 377 8.48 4.23 -2.29
CA LYS A 377 7.47 4.31 -3.35
C LYS A 377 6.83 5.68 -3.34
N ALA A 378 6.63 6.27 -4.50
CA ALA A 378 5.94 7.55 -4.64
C ALA A 378 4.59 7.37 -5.33
N TYR A 379 3.58 8.07 -4.83
CA TYR A 379 2.21 8.04 -5.33
C TYR A 379 1.83 9.40 -5.90
N PHE A 380 1.21 9.40 -7.08
CA PHE A 380 0.85 10.57 -7.86
C PHE A 380 -0.64 10.52 -8.19
N ILE A 381 -1.35 11.62 -7.91
CA ILE A 381 -2.82 11.70 -8.04
C ILE A 381 -3.15 12.77 -9.09
N PRO A 382 -3.27 12.41 -10.39
CA PRO A 382 -3.42 13.39 -11.48
C PRO A 382 -4.75 14.16 -11.49
N ARG A 383 -5.65 13.91 -10.53
CA ARG A 383 -7.03 14.42 -10.50
C ARG A 383 -7.15 15.95 -10.61
N VAL A 384 -6.23 16.70 -10.01
CA VAL A 384 -6.26 18.17 -10.04
C VAL A 384 -5.75 18.68 -11.39
N LYS A 385 -4.62 18.15 -11.88
CA LYS A 385 -4.11 18.49 -13.21
C LYS A 385 -5.08 18.11 -14.33
N SER A 386 -5.82 17.01 -14.19
CA SER A 386 -6.85 16.59 -15.16
C SER A 386 -7.94 17.65 -15.37
N LEU A 387 -8.30 18.42 -14.32
CA LEU A 387 -9.28 19.51 -14.42
C LEU A 387 -8.77 20.66 -15.30
N ILE A 388 -7.47 21.00 -15.20
CA ILE A 388 -6.86 22.07 -16.01
C ILE A 388 -6.91 21.74 -17.50
N HIS A 389 -6.69 20.46 -17.83
CA HIS A 389 -6.66 19.98 -19.21
C HIS A 389 -8.03 19.48 -19.71
N SER A 390 -9.13 19.74 -18.99
CA SER A 390 -10.49 19.28 -19.34
C SER A 390 -10.59 17.79 -19.65
N THR A 391 -9.80 16.96 -18.95
CA THR A 391 -9.71 15.50 -19.14
C THR A 391 -9.98 14.76 -17.84
N ASN A 392 -10.20 13.45 -17.92
CA ASN A 392 -10.37 12.62 -16.73
C ASN A 392 -9.00 12.13 -16.19
N ALA A 393 -8.96 11.77 -14.91
CA ALA A 393 -7.72 11.36 -14.23
C ALA A 393 -7.11 10.06 -14.81
N GLN A 394 -7.95 9.15 -15.33
CA GLN A 394 -7.50 7.89 -15.92
C GLN A 394 -6.78 8.10 -17.26
N ASN A 395 -7.30 8.95 -18.15
CA ASN A 395 -6.65 9.28 -19.42
C ASN A 395 -5.27 9.88 -19.14
N MET A 396 -5.19 10.86 -18.23
CA MET A 396 -3.92 11.45 -17.81
C MET A 396 -2.96 10.43 -17.18
N ALA A 397 -3.48 9.47 -16.40
CA ALA A 397 -2.67 8.39 -15.84
C ALA A 397 -2.14 7.44 -16.92
N PHE A 398 -2.98 7.03 -17.87
CA PHE A 398 -2.60 6.17 -18.99
C PHE A 398 -1.59 6.85 -19.92
N ASP A 399 -1.80 8.13 -20.23
CA ASP A 399 -0.88 8.96 -20.99
C ASP A 399 0.50 9.08 -20.29
N ALA A 400 0.51 9.25 -18.96
CA ALA A 400 1.74 9.30 -18.17
C ALA A 400 2.48 7.95 -18.15
N ILE A 401 1.76 6.82 -18.10
CA ILE A 401 2.35 5.48 -18.18
C ILE A 401 2.91 5.23 -19.58
N ALA A 402 2.16 5.56 -20.64
CA ALA A 402 2.57 5.37 -22.03
C ALA A 402 3.81 6.19 -22.44
N ARG A 403 4.12 7.27 -21.70
CA ARG A 403 5.34 8.07 -21.88
C ARG A 403 6.46 7.75 -20.90
N CYS A 404 6.31 6.78 -19.99
CA CYS A 404 7.31 6.57 -18.96
C CYS A 404 8.59 5.91 -19.51
N PRO A 405 9.77 6.18 -18.90
CA PRO A 405 10.98 5.41 -19.16
C PRO A 405 10.71 3.90 -19.04
N SER A 406 11.30 3.12 -19.96
CA SER A 406 11.11 1.68 -20.09
C SER A 406 9.67 1.19 -20.41
N PHE A 407 8.77 2.05 -20.90
CA PHE A 407 7.39 1.67 -21.26
C PHE A 407 7.29 0.46 -22.22
N ASP A 408 8.24 0.30 -23.16
CA ASP A 408 8.28 -0.87 -24.08
C ASP A 408 8.25 -2.23 -23.34
N THR A 409 8.76 -2.26 -22.11
CA THR A 409 8.75 -3.46 -21.24
C THR A 409 7.46 -3.64 -20.44
N LEU A 410 6.58 -2.64 -20.43
CA LEU A 410 5.27 -2.63 -19.74
C LEU A 410 4.10 -2.80 -20.72
N GLY A 411 4.33 -2.58 -22.02
CA GLY A 411 3.31 -2.53 -23.08
C GLY A 411 2.28 -3.66 -23.07
N PRO A 412 2.66 -4.95 -22.96
CA PRO A 412 1.71 -6.07 -22.95
C PRO A 412 0.73 -5.99 -21.76
N ALA A 413 1.25 -5.91 -20.54
CA ALA A 413 0.43 -5.82 -19.33
C ALA A 413 -0.46 -4.55 -19.32
N PHE A 414 0.07 -3.43 -19.82
CA PHE A 414 -0.68 -2.18 -19.95
C PHE A 414 -1.80 -2.25 -21.00
N SER A 415 -1.59 -3.00 -22.10
CA SER A 415 -2.61 -3.23 -23.13
C SER A 415 -3.79 -4.04 -22.59
N ILE A 416 -3.54 -5.05 -21.76
CA ILE A 416 -4.61 -5.83 -21.10
C ILE A 416 -5.44 -4.92 -20.19
N LEU A 417 -4.78 -4.10 -19.36
CA LEU A 417 -5.45 -3.15 -18.47
C LEU A 417 -6.30 -2.12 -19.24
N THR A 418 -5.73 -1.46 -20.24
CA THR A 418 -6.42 -0.42 -21.01
C THR A 418 -7.60 -1.00 -21.81
N ALA A 419 -7.46 -2.21 -22.38
CA ALA A 419 -8.54 -2.90 -23.08
C ALA A 419 -9.70 -3.30 -22.14
N TYR A 420 -9.41 -3.72 -20.90
CA TYR A 420 -10.44 -3.98 -19.90
C TYR A 420 -11.18 -2.70 -19.50
N MET A 421 -10.44 -1.66 -19.10
CA MET A 421 -11.01 -0.39 -18.63
C MET A 421 -11.85 0.31 -19.71
N SER A 422 -11.54 0.09 -20.99
CA SER A 422 -12.32 0.59 -22.13
C SER A 422 -13.56 -0.25 -22.45
N SER A 423 -13.62 -1.50 -21.99
CA SER A 423 -14.78 -2.40 -22.19
C SER A 423 -15.85 -2.31 -21.08
N LEU A 424 -15.59 -1.57 -20.01
CA LEU A 424 -16.53 -1.42 -18.90
C LEU A 424 -17.73 -0.53 -19.30
N PRO A 425 -18.98 -0.99 -19.10
CA PRO A 425 -20.14 -0.13 -19.28
C PRO A 425 -20.17 0.97 -18.21
N ASP A 426 -20.78 2.13 -18.51
CA ASP A 426 -20.81 3.27 -17.60
C ASP A 426 -21.41 2.93 -16.21
N SER A 427 -22.35 1.98 -16.14
CA SER A 427 -22.94 1.48 -14.88
C SER A 427 -21.98 0.68 -13.98
N ARG A 428 -20.92 0.10 -14.52
CA ARG A 428 -19.86 -0.63 -13.78
C ARG A 428 -18.51 0.08 -13.84
N LYS A 429 -18.50 1.35 -14.24
CA LYS A 429 -17.28 2.10 -14.52
C LYS A 429 -16.59 2.53 -13.23
N PHE A 430 -15.36 2.06 -13.09
CA PHE A 430 -14.40 2.57 -12.14
C PHE A 430 -13.25 3.22 -12.90
N THR A 431 -12.46 4.05 -12.21
CA THR A 431 -11.42 4.87 -12.87
C THR A 431 -10.08 4.72 -12.17
N VAL A 432 -9.00 4.79 -12.94
CA VAL A 432 -7.66 5.00 -12.38
C VAL A 432 -7.59 6.41 -11.79
N GLN A 433 -7.34 6.50 -10.49
CA GLN A 433 -7.33 7.75 -9.73
C GLN A 433 -5.93 8.12 -9.23
N MET A 434 -5.02 7.15 -9.15
CA MET A 434 -3.68 7.30 -8.60
C MET A 434 -2.71 6.34 -9.30
N ILE A 435 -1.48 6.79 -9.52
CA ILE A 435 -0.35 5.97 -9.94
C ILE A 435 0.61 5.85 -8.75
N ALA A 436 1.24 4.69 -8.55
CA ALA A 436 2.45 4.62 -7.74
C ALA A 436 3.61 4.00 -8.52
N VAL A 437 4.83 4.38 -8.15
CA VAL A 437 6.06 3.76 -8.66
C VAL A 437 6.95 3.31 -7.51
N ASP A 438 7.61 2.18 -7.69
CA ASP A 438 8.80 1.88 -6.89
C ASP A 438 9.92 2.85 -7.34
N CYS A 439 10.49 3.64 -6.44
CA CYS A 439 11.53 4.63 -6.78
C CYS A 439 12.90 3.96 -6.87
N VAL A 440 13.05 3.08 -7.86
CA VAL A 440 14.27 2.36 -8.24
C VAL A 440 14.47 2.50 -9.75
N HIS A 441 15.58 1.97 -10.29
CA HIS A 441 15.89 2.09 -11.72
C HIS A 441 14.71 1.60 -12.62
N PRO A 442 14.31 2.33 -13.68
CA PRO A 442 13.10 2.02 -14.45
C PRO A 442 12.99 0.59 -14.98
N SER A 443 14.11 -0.06 -15.32
CA SER A 443 14.12 -1.45 -15.81
C SER A 443 13.75 -2.51 -14.76
N THR A 444 13.61 -2.14 -13.48
CA THR A 444 13.22 -3.03 -12.37
C THR A 444 12.06 -2.46 -11.53
N ALA A 445 11.63 -1.24 -11.81
CA ALA A 445 10.58 -0.57 -11.07
C ALA A 445 9.19 -0.98 -11.56
N ARG A 446 8.28 -1.29 -10.63
CA ARG A 446 6.86 -1.45 -10.97
C ARG A 446 6.17 -0.09 -11.11
N VAL A 447 5.27 -0.01 -12.08
CA VAL A 447 4.32 1.09 -12.24
C VAL A 447 2.93 0.57 -11.91
N LYS A 448 2.23 1.21 -10.98
CA LYS A 448 1.01 0.67 -10.36
C LYS A 448 -0.17 1.60 -10.60
N ALA A 449 -1.17 1.14 -11.36
CA ALA A 449 -2.41 1.88 -11.57
C ALA A 449 -3.44 1.51 -10.51
N TYR A 450 -3.82 2.45 -9.65
CA TYR A 450 -4.84 2.28 -8.62
C TYR A 450 -6.19 2.74 -9.16
N ALA A 451 -7.12 1.80 -9.29
CA ALA A 451 -8.45 2.00 -9.83
C ALA A 451 -9.53 1.76 -8.78
N LYS A 452 -10.52 2.67 -8.73
CA LYS A 452 -11.58 2.68 -7.73
C LYS A 452 -12.93 3.05 -8.36
N PRO A 453 -14.05 2.39 -8.00
CA PRO A 453 -15.39 2.86 -8.33
C PRO A 453 -15.64 4.30 -7.89
N GLY A 454 -16.64 4.95 -8.49
CA GLY A 454 -17.08 6.28 -8.02
C GLY A 454 -17.53 6.24 -6.55
N ILE A 455 -17.45 7.38 -5.86
CA ILE A 455 -17.99 7.49 -4.50
C ILE A 455 -19.50 7.19 -4.56
N GLY A 456 -19.96 6.28 -3.71
CA GLY A 456 -21.37 5.84 -3.68
C GLY A 456 -21.77 4.84 -4.77
N VAL A 457 -20.85 4.40 -5.65
CA VAL A 457 -21.11 3.28 -6.57
C VAL A 457 -21.11 1.97 -5.78
N PRO A 458 -22.23 1.22 -5.73
CA PRO A 458 -22.27 -0.07 -5.05
C PRO A 458 -21.38 -1.09 -5.75
N VAL A 459 -20.78 -1.98 -4.97
CA VAL A 459 -19.92 -3.07 -5.46
C VAL A 459 -20.48 -4.37 -4.88
N SER A 460 -20.38 -5.50 -5.57
CA SER A 460 -20.67 -6.84 -5.02
C SER A 460 -19.42 -7.71 -5.05
N ILE A 461 -19.45 -8.90 -4.43
CA ILE A 461 -18.31 -9.82 -4.49
C ILE A 461 -17.99 -10.20 -5.95
N ALA A 462 -19.01 -10.42 -6.78
CA ALA A 462 -18.85 -10.64 -8.22
C ALA A 462 -18.11 -9.48 -8.93
N HIS A 463 -18.42 -8.22 -8.59
CA HIS A 463 -17.70 -7.06 -9.14
C HIS A 463 -16.22 -7.04 -8.71
N ILE A 464 -15.90 -7.42 -7.47
CA ILE A 464 -14.51 -7.51 -7.00
C ILE A 464 -13.74 -8.62 -7.74
N CYS A 465 -14.41 -9.75 -8.03
CA CYS A 465 -13.85 -10.83 -8.85
C CYS A 465 -13.64 -10.42 -10.33
N ASP A 466 -14.55 -9.63 -10.92
CA ASP A 466 -14.41 -9.04 -12.27
C ASP A 466 -13.19 -8.10 -12.32
N MET A 467 -13.04 -7.20 -11.32
CA MET A 467 -11.85 -6.35 -11.15
C MET A 467 -10.56 -7.16 -11.01
N TYR A 468 -10.57 -8.23 -10.21
CA TYR A 468 -9.40 -9.08 -9.98
C TYR A 468 -8.92 -9.80 -11.25
N THR A 469 -9.85 -10.18 -12.14
CA THR A 469 -9.55 -10.94 -13.36
C THR A 469 -9.46 -10.08 -14.62
N LEU A 470 -9.58 -8.75 -14.51
CA LEU A 470 -9.72 -7.82 -15.63
C LEU A 470 -10.85 -8.25 -16.59
N GLY A 471 -11.99 -8.66 -16.03
CA GLY A 471 -13.13 -9.21 -16.77
C GLY A 471 -12.79 -10.52 -17.49
N GLY A 472 -12.14 -11.45 -16.79
CA GLY A 472 -11.73 -12.75 -17.33
C GLY A 472 -10.52 -12.75 -18.28
N ARG A 473 -9.87 -11.59 -18.52
CA ARG A 473 -8.65 -11.50 -19.34
C ARG A 473 -7.43 -12.11 -18.66
N LEU A 474 -7.40 -12.11 -17.33
CA LEU A 474 -6.43 -12.86 -16.53
C LEU A 474 -7.05 -14.20 -16.14
N CYS A 475 -6.65 -15.26 -16.84
CA CYS A 475 -7.19 -16.61 -16.68
C CYS A 475 -6.11 -17.67 -16.42
N SER A 476 -4.86 -17.25 -16.15
CA SER A 476 -3.76 -18.14 -15.79
C SER A 476 -4.09 -18.97 -14.55
N LYS A 477 -3.48 -20.16 -14.41
CA LYS A 477 -3.68 -21.05 -13.26
C LYS A 477 -3.43 -20.32 -11.93
N THR A 478 -2.35 -19.52 -11.87
CA THR A 478 -1.99 -18.69 -10.72
C THR A 478 -3.08 -17.66 -10.40
N THR A 479 -3.65 -16.99 -11.41
CA THR A 479 -4.75 -16.05 -11.20
C THR A 479 -6.00 -16.75 -10.68
N MET A 480 -6.36 -17.91 -11.22
CA MET A 480 -7.54 -18.65 -10.77
C MET A 480 -7.41 -19.18 -9.34
N GLU A 481 -6.24 -19.71 -8.96
CA GLU A 481 -5.93 -20.07 -7.57
C GLU A 481 -6.06 -18.86 -6.63
N GLY A 482 -5.53 -17.69 -7.04
CA GLY A 482 -5.66 -16.46 -6.28
C GLY A 482 -7.10 -15.94 -6.18
N LEU A 483 -7.90 -16.12 -7.23
CA LEU A 483 -9.30 -15.73 -7.28
C LEU A 483 -10.15 -16.58 -6.32
N ASP A 484 -9.92 -17.89 -6.27
CA ASP A 484 -10.65 -18.78 -5.37
C ASP A 484 -10.33 -18.47 -3.90
N VAL A 485 -9.06 -18.19 -3.59
CA VAL A 485 -8.65 -17.72 -2.26
C VAL A 485 -9.26 -16.35 -1.94
N LEU A 486 -9.26 -15.40 -2.88
CA LEU A 486 -9.89 -14.09 -2.71
C LEU A 486 -11.40 -14.22 -2.43
N ARG A 487 -12.12 -15.00 -3.25
CA ARG A 487 -13.56 -15.26 -3.08
C ARG A 487 -13.85 -15.88 -1.71
N ALA A 488 -12.98 -16.78 -1.23
CA ALA A 488 -13.12 -17.39 0.08
C ALA A 488 -12.85 -16.45 1.26
N ILE A 489 -12.13 -15.33 1.10
CA ILE A 489 -11.86 -14.37 2.20
C ILE A 489 -12.72 -13.11 2.14
N LEU A 490 -13.28 -12.74 0.99
CA LEU A 490 -14.07 -11.52 0.85
C LEU A 490 -15.24 -11.41 1.85
N PRO A 491 -16.07 -12.46 2.09
CA PRO A 491 -17.13 -12.39 3.10
C PRO A 491 -16.63 -12.05 4.51
N LEU A 492 -15.42 -12.47 4.89
CA LEU A 492 -14.80 -12.13 6.19
C LEU A 492 -14.35 -10.67 6.25
N LEU A 493 -13.76 -10.15 5.16
CA LEU A 493 -13.28 -8.77 5.09
C LEU A 493 -14.41 -7.74 4.95
N LEU A 494 -15.56 -8.18 4.43
CA LEU A 494 -16.77 -7.38 4.26
C LEU A 494 -17.78 -7.57 5.40
N ASP A 495 -17.51 -8.46 6.36
CA ASP A 495 -18.41 -8.83 7.47
C ASP A 495 -19.79 -9.31 6.97
N ALA A 496 -19.78 -10.06 5.87
CA ALA A 496 -20.92 -10.37 5.01
C ALA A 496 -21.01 -11.88 4.70
N GLU A 497 -20.70 -12.74 5.69
CA GLU A 497 -20.80 -14.21 5.53
C GLU A 497 -22.24 -14.73 5.39
N ASP A 498 -23.23 -13.96 5.85
CA ASP A 498 -24.66 -14.28 5.75
C ASP A 498 -25.35 -13.58 4.55
N GLU A 499 -24.58 -12.90 3.69
CA GLU A 499 -25.11 -12.21 2.49
C GLU A 499 -24.84 -13.00 1.20
N ASP A 500 -25.73 -12.88 0.21
CA ASP A 500 -25.54 -13.45 -1.13
C ASP A 500 -24.41 -12.69 -1.87
N PRO A 501 -23.38 -13.36 -2.42
CA PRO A 501 -22.26 -12.72 -3.13
C PRO A 501 -22.64 -11.83 -4.33
N ASP A 502 -23.78 -12.07 -4.96
CA ASP A 502 -24.29 -11.28 -6.09
C ASP A 502 -25.12 -10.07 -5.62
N THR A 503 -25.54 -10.05 -4.35
CA THR A 503 -26.17 -8.87 -3.74
C THR A 503 -25.16 -7.72 -3.72
N LEU A 504 -25.62 -6.54 -4.14
CA LEU A 504 -24.85 -5.31 -4.00
C LEU A 504 -24.56 -5.08 -2.51
N LEU A 505 -23.33 -4.69 -2.17
CA LEU A 505 -22.98 -4.25 -0.82
C LEU A 505 -23.69 -2.91 -0.56
N THR A 506 -24.96 -3.02 -0.17
CA THR A 506 -25.93 -1.93 0.04
C THR A 506 -25.78 -1.26 1.40
N ARG A 507 -24.96 -1.85 2.29
CA ARG A 507 -24.44 -1.17 3.48
C ARG A 507 -23.96 0.21 3.04
N PRO A 508 -24.38 1.31 3.70
CA PRO A 508 -24.03 2.64 3.27
C PRO A 508 -22.52 2.81 3.37
N LEU A 509 -21.83 2.61 2.24
CA LEU A 509 -20.45 3.01 2.06
C LEU A 509 -20.39 4.47 2.46
N ASN A 510 -19.80 4.75 3.63
CA ASN A 510 -19.59 6.09 4.11
C ASN A 510 -19.07 6.91 2.92
N ALA A 511 -19.75 8.02 2.58
CA ALA A 511 -19.46 8.86 1.41
C ALA A 511 -18.12 9.63 1.52
N HIS A 512 -17.21 9.07 2.29
CA HIS A 512 -15.83 9.41 2.50
C HIS A 512 -14.98 8.96 1.30
N HIS A 513 -13.95 9.73 0.94
CA HIS A 513 -13.08 9.37 -0.18
C HIS A 513 -12.32 8.05 0.03
N HIS A 514 -12.14 7.61 1.28
CA HIS A 514 -11.59 6.29 1.62
C HIS A 514 -12.60 5.12 1.54
N GLY A 515 -13.91 5.37 1.58
CA GLY A 515 -14.94 4.33 1.49
C GLY A 515 -15.06 3.75 0.07
N GLY A 516 -14.87 2.45 -0.09
CA GLY A 516 -14.96 1.73 -1.38
C GLY A 516 -13.69 0.96 -1.78
N ILE A 517 -13.89 -0.20 -2.41
CA ILE A 517 -12.84 -1.15 -2.84
C ILE A 517 -11.88 -0.51 -3.86
N VAL A 518 -10.58 -0.76 -3.72
CA VAL A 518 -9.56 -0.34 -4.70
C VAL A 518 -8.86 -1.57 -5.27
N ALA A 519 -8.66 -1.61 -6.58
CA ALA A 519 -7.71 -2.53 -7.22
C ALA A 519 -6.43 -1.78 -7.60
N SER A 520 -5.28 -2.40 -7.36
CA SER A 520 -4.00 -1.97 -7.91
C SER A 520 -3.58 -2.97 -8.98
N TYR A 521 -3.28 -2.46 -10.17
CA TYR A 521 -2.73 -3.21 -11.28
C TYR A 521 -1.24 -2.88 -11.39
N GLU A 522 -0.38 -3.80 -10.96
CA GLU A 522 1.07 -3.61 -10.92
C GLU A 522 1.70 -4.09 -12.23
N LEU A 523 2.13 -3.15 -13.05
CA LEU A 523 2.89 -3.38 -14.28
C LEU A 523 4.36 -3.59 -13.89
N MET A 524 4.91 -4.77 -14.22
CA MET A 524 6.31 -5.11 -14.00
C MET A 524 7.06 -5.19 -15.34
N PRO A 525 8.24 -4.59 -15.49
CA PRO A 525 9.08 -4.74 -16.68
C PRO A 525 9.26 -6.20 -17.11
N GLY A 526 8.86 -6.51 -18.33
CA GLY A 526 8.96 -7.85 -18.94
C GLY A 526 7.86 -8.83 -18.55
N ALA A 527 6.92 -8.47 -17.66
CA ALA A 527 5.77 -9.32 -17.35
C ALA A 527 4.68 -9.21 -18.44
N PRO A 528 4.11 -10.33 -18.92
CA PRO A 528 3.07 -10.31 -19.95
C PRO A 528 1.71 -9.84 -19.39
N GLU A 529 1.45 -10.10 -18.11
CA GLU A 529 0.22 -9.78 -17.39
C GLU A 529 0.52 -8.86 -16.19
N PRO A 530 -0.38 -7.93 -15.82
CA PRO A 530 -0.27 -7.17 -14.57
C PRO A 530 -0.54 -8.06 -13.34
N GLU A 531 0.23 -7.91 -12.26
CA GLU A 531 -0.17 -8.45 -10.95
C GLU A 531 -1.36 -7.64 -10.41
N VAL A 532 -2.39 -8.30 -9.87
CA VAL A 532 -3.57 -7.62 -9.31
C VAL A 532 -3.62 -7.75 -7.79
N LYS A 533 -3.86 -6.63 -7.11
CA LYS A 533 -4.04 -6.54 -5.67
C LYS A 533 -5.35 -5.82 -5.33
N ILE A 534 -6.18 -6.44 -4.50
CA ILE A 534 -7.44 -5.85 -4.00
C ILE A 534 -7.21 -5.26 -2.62
N TYR A 535 -7.79 -4.08 -2.36
CA TYR A 535 -7.78 -3.39 -1.08
C TYR A 535 -9.22 -3.18 -0.58
N VAL A 536 -9.53 -3.72 0.60
CA VAL A 536 -10.82 -3.58 1.27
C VAL A 536 -10.69 -2.56 2.40
N PRO A 537 -11.39 -1.41 2.38
CA PRO A 537 -11.49 -0.50 3.53
C PRO A 537 -12.38 -1.12 4.61
N VAL A 538 -11.84 -2.03 5.41
CA VAL A 538 -12.61 -2.86 6.35
C VAL A 538 -13.44 -2.03 7.34
N TRP A 539 -12.93 -0.89 7.83
CA TRP A 539 -13.69 0.04 8.70
C TRP A 539 -15.01 0.55 8.10
N ALA A 540 -15.18 0.52 6.78
CA ALA A 540 -16.38 0.96 6.10
C ALA A 540 -17.47 -0.13 6.00
N PHE A 541 -17.14 -1.38 6.36
CA PHE A 541 -18.05 -2.54 6.27
C PHE A 541 -18.35 -3.19 7.63
N VAL A 542 -17.40 -3.10 8.56
CA VAL A 542 -17.43 -3.74 9.89
C VAL A 542 -18.02 -2.84 10.97
N ARG A 543 -18.63 -3.44 11.98
CA ARG A 543 -19.16 -2.71 13.15
C ARG A 543 -18.08 -2.14 14.09
N ASN A 544 -16.95 -2.83 14.25
CA ASN A 544 -15.83 -2.40 15.09
C ASN A 544 -14.53 -3.17 14.78
N ASP A 545 -13.40 -2.67 15.30
CA ASP A 545 -12.08 -3.25 15.05
C ASP A 545 -11.84 -4.60 15.74
N ARG A 546 -12.62 -4.97 16.78
CA ARG A 546 -12.56 -6.33 17.35
C ARG A 546 -13.06 -7.37 16.35
N VAL A 547 -14.17 -7.10 15.66
CA VAL A 547 -14.67 -7.97 14.59
C VAL A 547 -13.68 -8.08 13.43
N VAL A 548 -13.00 -6.98 13.07
CA VAL A 548 -11.91 -7.03 12.08
C VAL A 548 -10.80 -7.98 12.54
N ALA A 549 -10.33 -7.86 13.78
CA ALA A 549 -9.25 -8.68 14.31
C ALA A 549 -9.61 -10.17 14.38
N GLU A 550 -10.86 -10.49 14.75
CA GLU A 550 -11.43 -11.84 14.74
C GLU A 550 -11.54 -12.41 13.32
N ASN A 551 -12.07 -11.64 12.37
CA ASN A 551 -12.18 -12.05 10.97
C ASN A 551 -10.81 -12.19 10.29
N LEU A 552 -9.84 -11.32 10.59
CA LEU A 552 -8.44 -11.48 10.13
C LEU A 552 -7.77 -12.72 10.74
N THR A 553 -8.01 -13.01 12.01
CA THR A 553 -7.58 -14.29 12.63
C THR A 553 -8.15 -15.50 11.87
N ARG A 554 -9.41 -15.44 11.42
CA ARG A 554 -10.04 -16.50 10.60
C ARG A 554 -9.43 -16.57 9.19
N VAL A 555 -9.14 -15.44 8.55
CA VAL A 555 -8.42 -15.38 7.26
C VAL A 555 -7.03 -16.02 7.36
N LEU A 556 -6.27 -15.69 8.41
CA LEU A 556 -4.93 -16.24 8.64
C LEU A 556 -4.97 -17.78 8.84
N ARG A 557 -6.00 -18.32 9.50
CA ARG A 557 -6.22 -19.79 9.56
C ARG A 557 -6.56 -20.39 8.20
N ARG A 558 -7.38 -19.73 7.37
CA ARG A 558 -7.68 -20.20 6.00
C ARG A 558 -6.42 -20.27 5.11
N PHE A 559 -5.39 -19.45 5.37
CA PHE A 559 -4.09 -19.55 4.70
C PHE A 559 -3.14 -20.61 5.29
N GLY A 560 -3.52 -21.29 6.38
CA GLY A 560 -2.64 -22.19 7.13
C GLY A 560 -1.51 -21.46 7.86
N TRP A 561 -1.75 -20.23 8.30
CA TRP A 561 -0.79 -19.39 9.03
C TRP A 561 -1.16 -19.38 10.53
N ASP A 562 -1.21 -20.57 11.14
CA ASP A 562 -1.74 -20.75 12.50
C ASP A 562 -0.98 -19.95 13.55
N THR A 563 0.35 -19.83 13.43
CA THR A 563 1.18 -18.98 14.31
C THR A 563 0.70 -17.53 14.26
N GLN A 564 0.46 -16.98 13.08
CA GLN A 564 -0.06 -15.64 12.86
C GLN A 564 -1.47 -15.49 13.43
N ALA A 565 -2.34 -16.46 13.17
CA ALA A 565 -3.71 -16.47 13.69
C ALA A 565 -3.79 -16.52 15.23
N VAL A 566 -2.85 -17.18 15.91
CA VAL A 566 -2.81 -17.24 17.38
C VAL A 566 -2.51 -15.88 18.00
N TRP A 567 -1.58 -15.10 17.43
CA TRP A 567 -1.17 -13.83 18.04
C TRP A 567 -1.93 -12.60 17.51
N TYR A 568 -2.55 -12.67 16.33
CA TYR A 568 -3.06 -11.46 15.65
C TYR A 568 -4.00 -10.61 16.49
N ALA A 569 -5.15 -11.15 16.91
CA ALA A 569 -6.14 -10.39 17.66
C ALA A 569 -5.65 -9.94 19.06
N PRO A 570 -5.00 -10.79 19.89
CA PRO A 570 -4.47 -10.35 21.19
C PRO A 570 -3.42 -9.24 21.10
N GLU A 571 -2.47 -9.32 20.16
CA GLU A 571 -1.44 -8.30 19.97
C GLU A 571 -2.05 -6.99 19.44
N PHE A 572 -3.05 -7.09 18.56
CA PHE A 572 -3.79 -5.93 18.08
C PHE A 572 -4.57 -5.25 19.21
N GLU A 573 -5.24 -6.01 20.08
CA GLU A 573 -5.94 -5.46 21.24
C GLU A 573 -4.98 -4.78 22.24
N ALA A 574 -3.77 -5.34 22.42
CA ALA A 574 -2.71 -4.73 23.22
C ALA A 574 -2.17 -3.43 22.61
N MET A 575 -1.94 -3.37 21.29
CA MET A 575 -1.44 -2.18 20.57
C MET A 575 -2.38 -0.96 20.66
N PHE A 576 -3.66 -1.16 20.97
CA PHE A 576 -4.67 -0.11 21.08
C PHE A 576 -5.36 -0.07 22.45
N GLU A 577 -4.74 -0.63 23.50
CA GLU A 577 -5.22 -0.59 24.89
C GLU A 577 -6.67 -1.05 25.07
N GLY A 578 -7.13 -2.02 24.27
CA GLY A 578 -8.52 -2.49 24.29
C GLY A 578 -9.56 -1.51 23.72
N THR A 579 -9.17 -0.38 23.11
CA THR A 579 -10.07 0.65 22.56
C THR A 579 -10.75 0.26 21.24
N LEU A 580 -11.14 -1.02 21.12
CA LEU A 580 -11.69 -1.65 19.91
C LEU A 580 -13.22 -1.54 19.77
N GLY A 581 -13.86 -0.62 20.52
CA GLY A 581 -15.31 -0.47 20.57
C GLY A 581 -15.94 0.22 19.34
N LYS A 582 -15.11 0.78 18.45
CA LYS A 582 -15.49 1.43 17.18
C LYS A 582 -14.67 0.80 16.05
N ALA A 583 -15.02 1.13 14.80
CA ALA A 583 -14.21 0.81 13.62
C ALA A 583 -13.35 2.02 13.23
N GLY A 584 -12.18 1.78 12.64
CA GLY A 584 -11.29 2.80 12.10
C GLY A 584 -9.81 2.47 12.28
N ARG A 585 -9.43 1.72 13.33
CA ARG A 585 -8.04 1.33 13.59
C ARG A 585 -7.46 0.47 12.47
N HIS A 586 -8.28 -0.33 11.79
CA HIS A 586 -7.94 -0.97 10.51
C HIS A 586 -8.45 -0.14 9.32
N CYS A 587 -7.57 0.64 8.69
CA CYS A 587 -7.90 1.45 7.52
C CYS A 587 -8.17 0.59 6.27
N TYR A 588 -7.27 -0.34 5.95
CA TYR A 588 -7.39 -1.22 4.78
C TYR A 588 -6.81 -2.60 5.05
N VAL A 589 -7.32 -3.59 4.33
CA VAL A 589 -6.70 -4.91 4.18
C VAL A 589 -6.49 -5.15 2.69
N SER A 590 -5.24 -5.32 2.27
CA SER A 590 -4.91 -5.69 0.88
C SER A 590 -4.61 -7.18 0.75
N PHE A 591 -5.17 -7.82 -0.27
CA PHE A 591 -4.85 -9.18 -0.69
C PHE A 591 -4.21 -9.18 -2.09
N ALA A 592 -3.12 -9.93 -2.23
CA ALA A 592 -2.56 -10.33 -3.51
C ALA A 592 -2.19 -11.82 -3.48
N TRP A 593 -2.14 -12.45 -4.66
CA TRP A 593 -1.66 -13.81 -4.84
C TRP A 593 -0.65 -13.83 -5.98
N THR A 594 0.49 -14.49 -5.78
CA THR A 594 1.51 -14.63 -6.83
C THR A 594 2.16 -16.00 -6.74
N GLU A 595 2.57 -16.55 -7.89
CA GLU A 595 3.20 -17.87 -7.98
C GLU A 595 4.41 -17.98 -7.05
N GLY A 596 4.61 -19.17 -6.47
CA GLY A 596 5.68 -19.46 -5.51
C GLY A 596 5.52 -18.83 -4.11
N ARG A 597 5.02 -17.59 -4.00
CA ARG A 597 4.76 -16.92 -2.70
C ARG A 597 3.40 -17.27 -2.10
N GLY A 598 2.40 -17.53 -2.94
CA GLY A 598 1.00 -17.70 -2.54
C GLY A 598 0.38 -16.39 -2.05
N ALA A 599 -0.42 -16.46 -0.99
CA ALA A 599 -1.12 -15.32 -0.43
C ALA A 599 -0.16 -14.28 0.19
N GLY A 600 -0.38 -13.01 -0.13
CA GLY A 600 0.24 -11.87 0.53
C GLY A 600 -0.83 -10.94 1.11
N LEU A 601 -0.87 -10.81 2.44
CA LEU A 601 -1.77 -9.91 3.13
C LEU A 601 -1.03 -8.63 3.52
N THR A 602 -1.70 -7.49 3.58
CA THR A 602 -1.15 -6.27 4.20
C THR A 602 -2.27 -5.55 4.92
N VAL A 603 -2.07 -5.27 6.19
CA VAL A 603 -3.03 -4.54 7.02
C VAL A 603 -2.50 -3.14 7.26
N TYR A 604 -3.34 -2.15 7.01
CA TYR A 604 -3.06 -0.72 7.14
C TYR A 604 -3.81 -0.19 8.36
N TYR A 605 -3.12 0.60 9.19
CA TYR A 605 -3.60 0.98 10.51
C TYR A 605 -3.74 2.49 10.66
N SER A 606 -4.76 2.92 11.41
CA SER A 606 -4.83 4.28 11.96
C SER A 606 -4.21 4.27 13.37
N PRO A 607 -3.19 5.13 13.63
CA PRO A 607 -2.71 5.41 14.98
C PRO A 607 -3.76 6.07 15.88
N GLY A 608 -4.85 6.62 15.31
CA GLY A 608 -5.90 7.36 16.01
C GLY A 608 -5.42 8.64 16.68
N VAL A 609 -4.35 9.23 16.14
CA VAL A 609 -3.99 10.63 16.34
C VAL A 609 -4.17 11.37 15.01
N GLY A 610 -4.74 12.56 15.06
CA GLY A 610 -5.06 13.35 13.89
C GLY A 610 -4.84 14.83 14.17
N VAL A 611 -5.14 15.67 13.18
CA VAL A 611 -5.12 17.12 13.37
C VAL A 611 -6.20 17.53 14.38
N VAL A 612 -5.81 18.27 15.41
CA VAL A 612 -6.70 18.78 16.47
C VAL A 612 -7.23 20.15 16.04
N GLU A 613 -8.55 20.31 16.03
CA GLU A 613 -9.26 21.57 15.72
C GLU A 613 -9.30 22.52 16.92
#